data_AF-A0A6F8TWI8-F1
#
_entry.id   AF-A0A6F8TWI8-F1
#
_cell.length_a   1.000
_cell.length_b   1.000
_cell.length_c   1.000
_cell.angle_alpha   90.00
_cell.angle_beta   90.00
_cell.angle_gamma   90.00
#
_symmetry.space_group_name_H-M   'P 1'
#
loop_
_entity.id
_entity.type
_entity.pdbx_description
1 polymer ?
#
loop_
_entity_poly.entity_id
_entity_poly.type
_entity_poly.pdbx_seq_one_letter_code
_entity_poly.pdbx_strand_id
1 'polypeptide(L)' 'MPTKQIVQSIIEEMETKRIQLGTVARIYGFSHPDTVKISQELDDLFNLYQSEKQ' A
#
# COMPACT_ATOMS: atom_id res chain seq x y z
N MET A 1 -18.12 7.61 9.97
CA MET A 1 -18.72 6.92 8.80
C MET A 1 -17.87 7.29 7.60
N PRO A 2 -16.89 6.46 7.21
CA PRO A 2 -16.22 6.62 5.94
C PRO A 2 -17.27 6.57 4.84
N THR A 3 -17.09 7.38 3.82
CA THR A 3 -17.84 7.17 2.60
C THR A 3 -17.29 5.95 1.89
N LYS A 4 -18.16 5.14 1.29
CA LYS A 4 -17.80 3.98 0.45
C LYS A 4 -16.72 4.32 -0.60
N GLN A 5 -16.68 5.58 -1.03
CA GLN A 5 -15.69 6.13 -1.95
C GLN A 5 -14.26 6.19 -1.37
N ILE A 6 -14.09 6.58 -0.10
CA ILE A 6 -12.77 6.65 0.56
C ILE A 6 -12.18 5.25 0.69
N VAL A 7 -12.97 4.29 1.16
CA VAL A 7 -12.54 2.90 1.31
C VAL A 7 -12.14 2.30 -0.04
N GLN A 8 -12.92 2.57 -1.09
CA GLN A 8 -12.61 2.11 -2.45
C GLN A 8 -11.30 2.72 -2.99
N SER A 9 -11.09 4.02 -2.78
CA SER A 9 -9.85 4.70 -3.14
C SER A 9 -8.63 4.09 -2.44
N ILE A 10 -8.75 3.76 -1.14
CA ILE A 10 -7.66 3.15 -0.38
C ILE A 10 -7.32 1.77 -0.95
N ILE A 11 -8.32 0.95 -1.29
CA ILE A 11 -8.12 -0.37 -1.91
C ILE A 11 -7.37 -0.25 -3.25
N GLU A 12 -7.74 0.71 -4.08
CA GLU A 12 -7.09 0.94 -5.38
C GLU A 12 -5.63 1.36 -5.23
N GLU A 13 -5.35 2.22 -4.25
CA GLU A 13 -3.98 2.64 -3.95
C GLU A 13 -3.13 1.49 -3.40
N MET A 14 -3.70 0.66 -2.52
CA MET A 14 -3.04 -0.55 -2.00
C MET A 14 -2.65 -1.51 -3.12
N GLU A 15 -3.56 -1.74 -4.08
CA GLU A 15 -3.28 -2.62 -5.23
C GLU A 15 -2.16 -2.04 -6.11
N THR A 16 -2.17 -0.72 -6.33
CA THR A 16 -1.12 -0.03 -7.07
C THR A 16 0.25 -0.17 -6.38
N LYS A 17 0.32 0.07 -5.07
CA LYS A 17 1.56 -0.09 -4.30
C LYS A 17 2.03 -1.54 -4.23
N ARG A 18 1.11 -2.51 -4.17
CA ARG A 18 1.45 -3.95 -4.21
C ARG A 18 2.16 -4.33 -5.51
N ILE A 19 1.67 -3.84 -6.64
CA ILE A 19 2.31 -4.07 -7.96
C ILE A 19 3.67 -3.38 -8.02
N GLN A 20 3.77 -2.14 -7.54
CA GLN A 20 5.04 -1.41 -7.47
C GLN A 20 6.07 -2.14 -6.59
N LEU A 21 5.67 -2.60 -5.41
CA LEU A 21 6.51 -3.36 -4.49
C LEU A 21 7.09 -4.61 -5.17
N GLY A 22 6.23 -5.40 -5.83
CA GLY A 22 6.67 -6.59 -6.57
C GLY A 22 7.66 -6.26 -7.69
N THR A 23 7.43 -5.14 -8.40
CA THR A 23 8.32 -4.69 -9.49
C THR A 23 9.68 -4.27 -8.94
N VAL A 24 9.70 -3.41 -7.93
CA VAL A 24 10.92 -2.85 -7.33
C VAL A 24 11.71 -3.94 -6.60
N ALA A 25 11.04 -4.83 -5.86
CA ALA A 25 11.66 -5.98 -5.22
C ALA A 25 12.33 -6.92 -6.23
N ARG A 26 11.72 -7.13 -7.40
CA ARG A 26 12.30 -7.95 -8.47
C ARG A 26 13.55 -7.32 -9.08
N ILE A 27 13.60 -5.99 -9.18
CA ILE A 27 14.73 -5.26 -9.80
C ILE A 27 15.89 -5.09 -8.81
N TYR A 28 15.60 -4.66 -7.58
CA TYR A 28 16.62 -4.24 -6.60
C TYR A 28 16.75 -5.18 -5.40
N GLY A 29 15.81 -6.11 -5.20
CA GLY A 29 15.74 -6.97 -4.02
C GLY A 29 14.90 -6.37 -2.89
N PHE A 30 14.55 -7.22 -1.92
CA PHE A 30 13.69 -6.84 -0.78
C PHE A 30 14.33 -5.88 0.21
N SER A 31 15.65 -5.90 0.35
CA SER A 31 16.39 -5.04 1.28
C SER A 31 16.78 -3.68 0.70
N HIS A 32 16.46 -3.41 -0.57
CA HIS A 32 16.76 -2.11 -1.17
C HIS A 32 15.92 -1.01 -0.50
N PRO A 33 16.48 0.18 -0.22
CA PRO A 33 15.76 1.27 0.45
C PRO A 33 14.42 1.61 -0.20
N ASP A 34 14.35 1.62 -1.53
CA ASP A 34 13.10 1.90 -2.25
C ASP A 34 12.06 0.79 -2.06
N THR A 35 12.47 -0.48 -2.03
CA THR A 35 11.56 -1.60 -1.77
C THR A 35 11.01 -1.52 -0.35
N VAL A 36 11.87 -1.21 0.63
CA VAL A 36 11.48 -1.02 2.03
C VAL A 36 10.51 0.15 2.16
N LYS A 37 10.80 1.28 1.51
CA LYS A 37 9.92 2.46 1.53
C LYS A 37 8.53 2.14 0.99
N ILE A 38 8.44 1.47 -0.17
CA ILE A 38 7.14 1.10 -0.74
C ILE A 38 6.38 0.12 0.18
N SER A 39 7.10 -0.79 0.85
CA SER A 39 6.46 -1.70 1.82
C SER A 39 5.88 -0.96 3.02
N GLN A 40 6.58 0.05 3.55
CA GLN A 40 6.08 0.88 4.65
C GLN A 40 4.86 1.70 4.22
N GLU A 41 4.90 2.29 3.03
CA GLU A 41 3.75 3.03 2.50
C GLU A 41 2.52 2.12 2.27
N LEU A 42 2.74 0.85 1.92
CA LEU A 42 1.66 -0.13 1.81
C LEU A 42 1.08 -0.49 3.19
N ASP A 43 1.93 -0.66 4.21
CA ASP A 43 1.50 -0.88 5.60
C ASP A 43 0.68 0.30 6.14
N ASP A 44 1.09 1.54 5.83
CA ASP A 44 0.34 2.75 6.21
C ASP A 44 -1.06 2.77 5.58
N LEU A 45 -1.19 2.38 4.31
CA LEU A 45 -2.49 2.26 3.66
C LEU A 45 -3.35 1.15 4.28
N PHE A 46 -2.76 0.03 4.68
CA PHE A 46 -3.48 -1.01 5.40
C PHE A 46 -4.01 -0.49 6.74
N ASN A 47 -3.20 0.26 7.49
CA ASN A 47 -3.62 0.85 8.75
C ASN A 47 -4.78 1.84 8.54
N LEU A 48 -4.70 2.69 7.51
CA LEU A 48 -5.76 3.62 7.14
C LEU A 48 -7.05 2.89 6.73
N TYR A 49 -6.93 1.81 5.94
CA TYR A 49 -8.07 0.99 5.58
C TYR A 49 -8.77 0.40 6.81
N GLN A 50 -7.99 -0.11 7.77
CA GLN A 50 -8.53 -0.67 9.01
C GLN A 50 -9.22 0.40 9.87
N SER A 51 -8.67 1.62 9.96
CA SER A 51 -9.29 2.70 10.73
C SER A 51 -10.59 3.19 10.10
N GLU A 52 -10.68 3.23 8.77
CA GLU A 52 -11.92 3.58 8.09
C GLU A 52 -12.95 2.45 8.19
N LYS A 53 -12.57 1.17 8.14
CA LYS A 53 -13.55 0.08 8.21
C LYS A 53 -14.30 -0.02 9.56
N GLN A 54 -13.78 0.58 10.62
CA GLN A 54 -14.36 0.58 11.98
C GLN A 54 -15.55 1.56 12.12
#